data_AF-A0A2S9I4A1-F1
#
_entry.id   AF-A0A2S9I4A1-F1
#
_cell.length_a   1.000
_cell.length_b   1.000
_cell.length_c   1.000
_cell.angle_alpha   90.00
_cell.angle_beta   90.00
_cell.angle_gamma   90.00
#
_symmetry.space_group_name_H-M   'P 1'
#
loop_
_entity.id
_entity.type
_entity.pdbx_description
1 polymer ?
#
loop_
_entity_poly.entity_id
_entity_poly.type
_entity_poly.pdbx_seq_one_letter_code
_entity_poly.pdbx_strand_id
1 'polypeptide(L)'
;MGVCRKMQLGDRLRQERERLGFTQTEMAKIGGVAFRTYCDYEAGKTEPKSSLLEALHMAGADVLFIVTGLKSPTQNISTEEQILVENYRSMDDAARLNMQAVGNAFASAKVTKKIDSK
;
A
#
# COMPACT_ATOMS: atom_id res chain seq x y z
N MET A 1 28.40 7.48 14.93
CA MET A 1 27.82 6.96 13.68
C MET A 1 26.55 6.19 14.03
N GLY A 2 25.39 6.86 13.98
CA GLY A 2 24.11 6.20 14.24
C GLY A 2 23.73 5.36 13.02
N VAL A 3 23.60 4.05 13.21
CA VAL A 3 23.12 3.15 12.15
C VAL A 3 21.68 3.54 11.85
N CYS A 4 21.43 4.11 10.67
CA CYS A 4 20.08 4.23 10.13
C CYS A 4 19.53 2.81 10.01
N ARG A 5 18.61 2.41 10.90
CA ARG A 5 18.04 1.06 10.89
C ARG A 5 17.24 0.92 9.59
N LYS A 6 17.78 0.15 8.64
CA LYS A 6 17.04 -0.27 7.44
C LYS A 6 15.75 -0.94 7.91
N MET A 7 14.61 -0.42 7.43
CA MET A 7 13.28 -0.93 7.76
C MET A 7 13.19 -2.42 7.42
N GLN A 8 12.92 -3.25 8.43
CA GLN A 8 12.83 -4.69 8.27
C GLN A 8 11.40 -5.13 7.96
N LEU A 9 11.24 -6.38 7.56
CA LEU A 9 9.92 -6.95 7.26
C LEU A 9 8.97 -6.84 8.47
N GLY A 10 9.46 -7.11 9.68
CA GLY A 10 8.68 -6.98 10.91
C GLY A 10 8.15 -5.56 11.15
N ASP A 11 8.92 -4.54 10.79
CA ASP A 11 8.48 -3.13 10.85
C ASP A 11 7.34 -2.86 9.86
N ARG A 12 7.43 -3.42 8.64
CA ARG A 12 6.39 -3.29 7.61
C ARG A 12 5.12 -4.05 7.97
N LEU A 13 5.27 -5.24 8.54
CA LEU A 13 4.15 -6.04 9.06
C LEU A 13 3.40 -5.26 10.15
N ARG A 14 4.15 -4.63 11.08
CA ARG A 14 3.57 -3.76 12.11
C ARG A 14 2.81 -2.59 11.48
N GLN A 15 3.41 -1.91 10.49
CA GLN A 15 2.75 -0.77 9.83
C GLN A 15 1.46 -1.17 9.14
N GLU A 16 1.44 -2.30 8.44
CA GLU A 16 0.20 -2.78 7.81
C GLU A 16 -0.86 -3.16 8.83
N ARG A 17 -0.46 -3.81 9.94
CA ARG A 17 -1.38 -4.06 11.05
C ARG A 17 -1.99 -2.77 11.58
N GLU A 18 -1.16 -1.76 11.86
CA GLU A 18 -1.60 -0.48 12.41
C GLU A 18 -2.47 0.29 11.42
N ARG A 19 -2.13 0.25 10.12
CA ARG A 19 -2.93 0.84 9.03
C ARG A 19 -4.34 0.23 8.98
N LEU A 20 -4.46 -1.06 9.23
CA LEU A 20 -5.74 -1.79 9.25
C LEU A 20 -6.48 -1.66 10.59
N GLY A 21 -5.87 -1.06 11.62
CA GLY A 21 -6.49 -0.87 12.92
C GLY A 21 -6.57 -2.14 13.78
N PHE A 22 -5.78 -3.17 13.46
CA PHE A 22 -5.78 -4.43 14.22
C PHE A 22 -4.77 -4.43 15.38
N THR A 23 -5.12 -5.14 16.45
CA THR A 23 -4.19 -5.52 17.52
C THR A 23 -3.31 -6.70 17.09
N GLN A 24 -2.19 -6.92 17.78
CA GLN A 24 -1.33 -8.09 17.52
C GLN A 24 -2.08 -9.42 17.74
N THR A 25 -3.00 -9.47 18.70
CA THR A 25 -3.84 -10.64 18.99
C THR A 25 -4.81 -10.94 17.85
N GLU A 26 -5.45 -9.92 17.29
CA GLU A 26 -6.35 -10.08 16.15
C GLU A 26 -5.60 -10.54 14.90
N MET A 27 -4.45 -9.94 14.59
CA MET A 27 -3.62 -10.39 13.47
C MET A 27 -3.09 -11.82 13.65
N ALA A 28 -2.70 -12.20 14.87
CA ALA A 28 -2.30 -13.59 15.15
C ALA A 28 -3.46 -14.56 14.87
N LYS A 29 -4.68 -14.20 15.28
CA LYS A 29 -5.90 -14.98 15.03
C LYS A 29 -6.23 -15.08 13.53
N ILE A 30 -6.15 -13.97 12.78
CA ILE A 30 -6.33 -13.95 11.32
C ILE A 30 -5.30 -14.87 10.65
N GLY A 31 -4.03 -14.74 11.04
CA GLY A 31 -2.94 -15.53 10.49
C GLY A 31 -2.90 -16.99 10.93
N GLY A 32 -3.81 -17.43 11.81
CA GLY A 32 -3.85 -18.82 12.31
C GLY A 32 -2.59 -19.22 13.10
N VAL A 33 -1.92 -18.26 13.76
CA VAL A 33 -0.69 -18.48 14.52
C VAL A 33 -0.87 -18.16 16.00
N ALA A 34 -0.01 -18.71 16.85
CA ALA A 34 0.02 -18.31 18.25
C ALA A 34 0.42 -16.82 18.38
N PHE A 35 -0.12 -16.13 19.39
CA PHE A 35 0.20 -14.73 19.68
C PHE A 35 1.70 -14.48 19.74
N ARG A 36 2.44 -15.35 20.43
CA ARG A 36 3.89 -15.22 20.56
C ARG A 36 4.61 -15.26 19.22
N THR A 37 4.17 -16.16 18.33
CA THR A 37 4.71 -16.29 16.97
C THR A 37 4.53 -14.99 16.19
N TYR A 38 3.35 -14.36 16.27
CA TYR A 38 3.11 -13.07 15.63
C TYR A 38 4.00 -11.95 16.20
N CYS A 39 4.17 -11.87 17.53
CA CYS A 39 5.09 -10.92 18.15
C CYS A 39 6.54 -11.12 17.67
N ASP A 40 6.97 -12.37 17.50
CA ASP A 40 8.33 -12.67 17.04
C ASP A 40 8.53 -12.30 15.56
N TYR A 41 7.48 -12.31 14.73
CA TYR A 41 7.52 -11.75 13.37
C TYR A 41 7.73 -10.23 13.37
N GLU A 42 6.94 -9.48 14.16
CA GLU A 42 7.11 -8.02 14.25
C GLU A 42 8.43 -7.61 14.91
N ALA A 43 8.98 -8.45 15.77
CA ALA A 43 10.30 -8.24 16.37
C ALA A 43 11.46 -8.61 15.43
N GLY A 44 11.17 -9.19 14.25
CA GLY A 44 12.18 -9.64 13.29
C GLY A 44 13.00 -10.84 13.76
N LYS A 45 12.50 -11.63 14.72
CA LYS A 45 13.20 -12.82 15.23
C LYS A 45 13.01 -14.04 14.34
N THR A 46 11.86 -14.11 13.68
CA THR A 46 11.51 -15.16 12.72
C THR A 46 10.77 -14.52 11.55
N GLU A 47 10.77 -15.19 10.40
CA GLU A 47 10.05 -14.71 9.22
C GLU A 47 8.66 -15.33 9.14
N PRO A 48 7.62 -14.55 8.80
CA PRO A 48 6.27 -15.06 8.61
C PRO A 48 6.19 -16.02 7.42
N LYS A 49 5.48 -17.13 7.63
CA LYS A 49 5.18 -18.09 6.56
C LYS A 49 4.24 -17.51 5.53
N SER A 50 4.32 -18.00 4.30
CA SER A 50 3.42 -17.63 3.20
C SER A 50 1.93 -17.78 3.56
N SER A 51 1.56 -18.83 4.30
CA SER A 51 0.18 -19.08 4.74
C SER A 51 -0.38 -17.95 5.62
N LEU A 52 0.47 -17.34 6.47
CA LEU A 52 0.06 -16.17 7.24
C LEU A 52 -0.10 -14.96 6.31
N LEU A 53 0.85 -14.72 5.40
CA LEU A 53 0.76 -13.59 4.46
C LEU A 53 -0.50 -13.68 3.57
N GLU A 54 -0.88 -14.88 3.13
CA GLU A 54 -2.12 -15.15 2.40
C GLU A 54 -3.35 -14.76 3.24
N ALA A 55 -3.44 -15.23 4.48
CA ALA A 55 -4.55 -14.88 5.37
C ALA A 55 -4.63 -13.37 5.65
N LEU A 56 -3.48 -12.70 5.81
CA LEU A 56 -3.43 -11.25 5.99
C LEU A 56 -3.84 -10.49 4.71
N HIS A 57 -3.46 -10.99 3.53
CA HIS A 57 -3.91 -10.41 2.26
C HIS A 57 -5.43 -10.41 2.15
N MET A 58 -6.07 -11.53 2.50
CA MET A 58 -7.53 -11.64 2.53
C MET A 58 -8.18 -10.69 3.56
N ALA A 59 -7.45 -10.32 4.61
CA ALA A 59 -7.85 -9.30 5.58
C ALA A 59 -7.50 -7.85 5.16
N GLY A 60 -7.00 -7.65 3.93
CA GLY A 60 -6.72 -6.33 3.35
C GLY A 60 -5.30 -5.81 3.56
N ALA A 61 -4.37 -6.64 4.05
CA ALA A 61 -2.96 -6.26 4.16
C ALA A 61 -2.26 -6.21 2.79
N ASP A 62 -1.41 -5.20 2.60
CA ASP A 62 -0.58 -5.08 1.41
C ASP A 62 0.66 -5.98 1.54
N VAL A 63 0.54 -7.23 1.06
CA VAL A 63 1.62 -8.21 1.13
C VAL A 63 2.83 -7.79 0.29
N LEU A 64 2.63 -7.10 -0.84
CA LEU A 64 3.75 -6.58 -1.63
C LEU A 64 4.56 -5.60 -0.78
N PHE A 65 3.89 -4.70 -0.07
CA PHE A 65 4.55 -3.78 0.84
C PHE A 65 5.25 -4.51 1.98
N ILE A 66 4.61 -5.47 2.64
CA ILE A 66 5.22 -6.24 3.74
C ILE A 66 6.53 -6.90 3.28
N VAL A 67 6.51 -7.57 2.13
CA VAL A 67 7.67 -8.33 1.64
C VAL A 67 8.74 -7.40 1.07
N THR A 68 8.37 -6.43 0.23
CA THR A 68 9.32 -5.68 -0.60
C THR A 68 9.58 -4.24 -0.15
N GLY A 69 8.67 -3.66 0.64
CA GLY A 69 8.66 -2.24 0.97
C GLY A 69 8.05 -1.34 -0.12
N LEU A 70 7.62 -1.90 -1.24
CA LEU A 70 6.91 -1.19 -2.30
C LEU A 70 5.40 -1.28 -2.06
N LYS A 71 4.71 -0.15 -2.08
CA LYS A 71 3.24 -0.14 -1.99
C LYS A 71 2.64 -0.74 -3.25
N SER A 72 1.59 -1.55 -3.08
CA SER A 72 0.79 -2.04 -4.18
C SER A 72 0.18 -0.86 -4.94
N PRO A 73 0.19 -0.89 -6.28
CA PRO A 73 -0.59 0.06 -7.04
C PRO A 73 -2.08 -0.11 -6.70
N THR A 74 -2.85 0.96 -6.81
CA THR A 74 -4.30 0.91 -6.61
C THR A 74 -4.89 -0.20 -7.48
N GLN A 75 -5.54 -1.17 -6.83
CA GLN A 75 -6.27 -2.23 -7.51
C GLN A 75 -7.76 -1.87 -7.60
N ASN A 76 -8.48 -2.52 -8.50
CA ASN A 76 -9.92 -2.29 -8.76
C ASN A 76 -10.24 -0.92 -9.38
N ILE A 77 -9.50 -0.52 -10.41
CA ILE A 77 -9.91 0.60 -11.26
C ILE A 77 -11.08 0.17 -12.16
N SER A 78 -11.98 1.11 -12.44
CA SER A 78 -13.11 0.92 -13.36
C SER A 78 -12.65 0.64 -14.79
N THR A 79 -13.55 0.12 -15.63
CA THR A 79 -13.28 -0.06 -17.07
C THR A 79 -12.87 1.24 -17.75
N GLU A 80 -13.45 2.37 -17.35
CA GLU A 80 -13.10 3.69 -17.88
C GLU A 80 -11.65 4.07 -17.50
N GLU A 81 -11.28 3.90 -16.24
CA GLU A 81 -9.91 4.14 -15.77
C GLU A 81 -8.90 3.19 -16.44
N GLN A 82 -9.27 1.94 -16.68
CA GLN A 82 -8.42 0.96 -17.38
C GLN A 82 -8.13 1.40 -18.82
N ILE A 83 -9.13 1.86 -19.56
CA ILE A 83 -8.96 2.39 -20.93
C ILE A 83 -8.01 3.60 -20.93
N LEU A 84 -8.14 4.49 -19.95
CA LEU A 84 -7.22 5.63 -19.82
C LEU A 84 -5.76 5.19 -19.62
N VAL A 85 -5.53 4.16 -18.80
CA VAL A 85 -4.20 3.58 -18.58
C VAL A 85 -3.65 2.95 -19.85
N GLU A 86 -4.46 2.20 -20.60
CA GLU A 86 -4.06 1.55 -21.85
C GLU A 86 -3.69 2.57 -22.94
N ASN A 87 -4.51 3.60 -23.10
CA ASN A 87 -4.24 4.70 -24.02
C ASN A 87 -2.94 5.42 -23.62
N TYR A 88 -2.75 5.74 -22.34
CA TYR A 88 -1.54 6.40 -21.83
C TYR A 88 -0.27 5.56 -22.07
N ARG A 89 -0.34 4.24 -21.90
CA ARG A 89 0.79 3.34 -22.14
C ARG A 89 1.16 3.24 -23.63
N SER A 90 0.19 3.44 -24.52
CA SER A 90 0.38 3.40 -25.98
C SER A 90 0.88 4.72 -26.57
N MET A 91 0.84 5.81 -25.81
CA MET A 91 1.34 7.12 -26.23
C MET A 91 2.88 7.16 -26.30
N ASP A 92 3.39 8.08 -27.12
CA ASP A 92 4.79 8.49 -27.04
C ASP A 92 5.05 9.43 -25.84
N ASP A 93 6.32 9.77 -25.61
CA ASP A 93 6.71 10.58 -24.46
C ASP A 93 6.15 12.01 -24.51
N ALA A 94 6.06 12.62 -25.69
CA ALA A 94 5.52 13.97 -25.85
C ALA A 94 4.02 14.03 -25.52
N ALA A 95 3.25 13.06 -26.00
CA ALA A 95 1.83 12.93 -25.70
C ALA A 95 1.58 12.61 -24.22
N ARG A 96 2.42 11.76 -23.60
CA ARG A 96 2.33 11.48 -22.15
C ARG A 96 2.53 12.73 -21.29
N LEU A 97 3.53 13.57 -21.62
CA LEU A 97 3.78 14.82 -20.91
C LEU A 97 2.57 15.77 -20.99
N ASN A 98 1.96 15.88 -22.19
CA ASN A 98 0.76 16.68 -22.37
C ASN A 98 -0.42 16.15 -21.54
N MET A 99 -0.65 14.83 -21.55
CA MET A 99 -1.71 14.22 -20.73
C MET A 99 -1.51 14.44 -19.23
N GLN A 100 -0.28 14.39 -18.73
CA GLN A 100 0.02 14.70 -17.34
C GLN A 100 -0.30 16.16 -16.99
N ALA A 101 0.09 17.10 -17.84
CA ALA A 101 -0.19 18.53 -17.61
C ALA A 101 -1.70 18.81 -17.58
N VAL A 102 -2.43 18.25 -18.54
CA VAL A 102 -3.90 18.37 -18.64
C VAL A 102 -4.58 17.73 -17.42
N GLY A 103 -4.20 16.50 -17.06
CA GLY A 103 -4.74 15.80 -15.89
C GLY A 103 -4.53 16.58 -14.60
N ASN A 104 -3.32 17.12 -14.38
CA ASN A 104 -3.01 17.95 -13.22
C ASN A 104 -3.86 19.22 -13.16
N ALA A 105 -4.02 19.92 -14.29
CA ALA A 105 -4.84 21.13 -14.36
C ALA A 105 -6.31 20.85 -13.97
N PHE A 106 -6.89 19.77 -14.49
CA PHE A 106 -8.26 19.38 -14.15
C PHE A 106 -8.43 18.90 -12.71
N ALA A 107 -7.44 18.18 -12.15
CA ALA A 107 -7.47 17.74 -10.76
C ALA A 107 -7.41 18.92 -9.77
N SER A 108 -6.55 19.91 -10.04
CA SER A 108 -6.40 21.08 -9.17
C SER A 108 -7.53 22.11 -9.30
N ALA A 109 -8.20 22.20 -10.45
CA ALA A 109 -9.24 23.21 -10.71
C ALA A 109 -10.46 23.16 -9.77
N LYS A 110 -10.77 22.00 -9.16
CA LYS A 110 -11.87 21.88 -8.18
C LYS A 110 -11.48 22.29 -6.76
N VAL A 111 -10.20 22.26 -6.41
CA VAL A 111 -9.72 22.58 -5.06
C VAL A 111 -9.82 24.09 -4.78
N THR A 112 -9.59 24.93 -5.80
CA THR A 112 -9.58 26.39 -5.65
C THR A 112 -10.97 27.01 -5.40
N LYS A 113 -12.07 26.36 -5.80
CA LYS A 113 -13.43 26.92 -5.67
C LYS A 113 -14.06 26.81 -4.27
N LYS A 114 -13.42 26.13 -3.30
CA LYS A 114 -13.98 25.90 -1.95
C LYS A 114 -13.46 26.84 -0.86
N ILE A 115 -12.53 27.75 -1.16
CA ILE A 115 -11.90 28.63 -0.16
C ILE A 115 -12.63 29.99 -0.03
N ASP A 116 -13.47 30.37 -0.98
CA ASP A 116 -14.19 31.65 -0.95
C ASP A 116 -15.70 31.46 -0.71
N SER A 117 -16.09 31.19 0.53
CA SER A 117 -17.49 31.36 0.98
C SER A 117 -17.48 31.67 2.47
N LYS A 118 -17.49 32.97 2.79
CA LYS A 118 -17.67 33.54 4.13
C LYS A 118 -19.12 33.99 4.29
#